data_AF-A0A0C9QH24-F1
#
_entry.id   AF-A0A0C9QH24-F1
#
_cell.length_a   1.000
_cell.length_b   1.000
_cell.length_c   1.000
_cell.angle_alpha   90.00
_cell.angle_beta   90.00
_cell.angle_gamma   90.00
#
_symmetry.space_group_name_H-M   'P 1'
#
loop_
_entity.id
_entity.type
_entity.pdbx_description
1 polymer ?
#
loop_
_entity_poly.entity_id
_entity_poly.type
_entity_poly.pdbx_seq_one_letter_code
_entity_poly.pdbx_strand_id
1 'polypeptide(L)'
;MAQVKLTIHYVDETGKSLGPENHLTNAVGQRFRLTAPTLIGYNFQKAVLPDGSEVGDPTVVGVMTKDEQQLIFIYSATASLTSQPTPATLVIKYVDEHQQDLRDVQVLHTKTGHQFELTAPFFPGYQYHHALLPGGMVMSDQTVSGRLIRAHNELIFSYRVHSQNHPNKI
;
A
#
# COMPACT_ATOMS: atom_id res chain seq x y z
N MET A 1 18.61 18.83 15.95
CA MET A 1 17.62 19.05 14.88
C MET A 1 16.37 18.30 15.30
N ALA A 2 15.22 18.97 15.45
CA ALA A 2 13.99 18.28 15.81
C ALA A 2 13.47 17.53 14.59
N GLN A 3 13.32 16.21 14.72
CA GLN A 3 12.65 15.37 13.74
C GLN A 3 11.20 15.20 14.16
N VAL A 4 10.31 15.16 13.18
CA VAL A 4 8.86 15.08 13.38
C VAL A 4 8.34 13.87 12.63
N LYS A 5 7.37 13.17 13.23
CA LYS A 5 6.81 11.93 12.70
C LYS A 5 5.39 12.19 12.19
N LEU A 6 5.17 11.86 10.93
CA LEU A 6 3.86 11.85 10.30
C LEU A 6 3.39 10.42 10.15
N THR A 7 2.26 10.11 10.79
CA THR A 7 1.57 8.83 10.64
C THR A 7 0.46 8.98 9.61
N ILE A 8 0.43 8.08 8.63
CA ILE A 8 -0.53 8.09 7.54
C ILE A 8 -1.50 6.93 7.76
N HIS A 9 -2.78 7.23 7.90
CA HIS A 9 -3.86 6.26 8.00
C HIS A 9 -4.66 6.25 6.70
N TYR A 10 -5.06 5.05 6.26
CA TYR A 10 -5.98 4.87 5.14
C TYR A 10 -7.28 4.31 5.69
N VAL A 11 -8.36 5.08 5.63
CA VAL A 11 -9.66 4.68 6.18
C VAL A 11 -10.73 4.75 5.11
N ASP A 12 -11.76 3.94 5.28
CA ASP A 12 -12.97 4.00 4.48
C ASP A 12 -13.94 5.08 5.00
N GLU A 13 -15.00 5.38 4.25
CA GLU A 13 -16.11 6.25 4.69
C GLU A 13 -16.75 5.81 6.02
N THR A 14 -16.61 4.54 6.37
CA THR A 14 -17.04 3.94 7.64
C THR A 14 -16.04 4.11 8.80
N GLY A 15 -14.86 4.69 8.55
CA GLY A 15 -13.75 4.80 9.51
C GLY A 15 -12.95 3.52 9.69
N LYS A 16 -13.25 2.47 8.89
CA LYS A 16 -12.50 1.22 8.90
C LYS A 16 -11.13 1.42 8.26
N SER A 17 -10.06 1.02 8.94
CA SER A 17 -8.71 1.03 8.36
C SER A 17 -8.63 0.07 7.16
N LEU A 18 -8.23 0.59 6.02
CA LEU A 18 -8.11 -0.13 4.73
C LEU A 18 -6.70 -0.69 4.49
N GLY A 19 -5.73 -0.30 5.30
CA GLY A 19 -4.35 -0.74 5.19
C GLY A 19 -3.56 -0.44 6.46
N PRO A 20 -2.29 -0.90 6.52
CA PRO A 20 -1.40 -0.55 7.60
C PRO A 20 -1.09 0.95 7.59
N GLU A 21 -0.72 1.48 8.75
CA GLU A 21 -0.26 2.86 8.87
C GLU A 21 1.15 3.02 8.29
N ASN A 22 1.35 4.08 7.50
CA ASN A 22 2.69 4.46 7.06
C ASN A 22 3.27 5.52 7.98
N HIS A 23 4.60 5.53 8.15
CA HIS A 23 5.27 6.57 8.92
C HIS A 23 6.31 7.29 8.06
N LEU A 24 6.24 8.62 8.06
CA LEU A 24 7.23 9.48 7.43
C LEU A 24 7.90 10.32 8.53
N THR A 25 9.22 10.22 8.64
CA THR A 25 10.01 11.04 9.58
C THR A 25 10.82 12.05 8.79
N ASN A 26 10.72 13.34 9.12
CA ASN A 26 11.50 14.39 8.49
C ASN A 26 11.92 15.46 9.50
N ALA A 27 12.69 16.46 9.08
CA ALA A 27 13.01 17.61 9.94
C ALA A 27 11.83 18.57 10.10
N VAL A 28 11.71 19.20 11.28
CA VAL A 28 10.71 20.26 11.52
C VAL A 28 10.86 21.41 10.51
N GLY A 29 9.74 21.91 9.98
CA GLY A 29 9.68 22.96 8.98
C GLY A 29 9.92 22.50 7.54
N GLN A 30 10.23 21.22 7.30
CA GLN A 30 10.31 20.67 5.95
C GLN A 30 8.93 20.47 5.33
N ARG A 31 8.87 20.65 4.01
CA ARG A 31 7.68 20.31 3.22
C ARG A 31 7.69 18.83 2.92
N PHE A 32 6.54 18.18 3.09
CA PHE A 32 6.31 16.83 2.59
C PHE A 32 5.37 16.88 1.40
N ARG A 33 5.60 15.98 0.44
CA ARG A 33 4.69 15.71 -0.67
C ARG A 33 4.37 14.22 -0.62
N LEU A 34 3.11 13.91 -0.36
CA LEU A 34 2.63 12.54 -0.32
C LEU A 34 1.52 12.38 -1.34
N THR A 35 1.56 11.28 -2.06
CA THR A 35 0.50 10.90 -2.99
C THR A 35 -0.22 9.71 -2.40
N ALA A 36 -1.52 9.87 -2.16
CA ALA A 36 -2.43 8.82 -1.76
C ALA A 36 -2.30 7.65 -2.75
N PRO A 37 -1.99 6.44 -2.27
CA PRO A 37 -2.02 5.27 -3.11
C PRO A 37 -3.45 5.08 -3.63
N THR A 38 -3.56 4.67 -4.88
CA THR A 38 -4.83 4.27 -5.45
C THR A 38 -5.21 2.92 -4.86
N LEU A 39 -6.23 2.88 -4.01
CA LEU A 39 -6.76 1.61 -3.52
C LEU A 39 -7.65 0.96 -4.57
N ILE A 40 -7.53 -0.36 -4.71
CA ILE A 40 -8.29 -1.09 -5.71
C ILE A 40 -9.65 -1.49 -5.13
N GLY A 41 -10.73 -0.98 -5.72
CA GLY A 41 -12.08 -1.13 -5.19
C GLY A 41 -12.51 0.00 -4.26
N TYR A 42 -11.65 0.98 -4.03
CA TYR A 42 -11.97 2.18 -3.28
C TYR A 42 -11.53 3.41 -4.08
N ASN A 43 -12.41 4.39 -4.21
CA ASN A 43 -12.09 5.66 -4.85
C ASN A 43 -11.56 6.60 -3.78
N PHE A 44 -10.40 7.20 -4.03
CA PHE A 44 -9.90 8.26 -3.16
C PHE A 44 -10.94 9.39 -3.12
N GLN A 45 -11.34 9.77 -1.91
CA GLN A 45 -12.41 10.74 -1.72
C GLN A 45 -11.86 12.08 -1.24
N LYS A 46 -11.02 12.04 -0.20
CA LYS A 46 -10.33 13.20 0.35
C LYS A 46 -9.22 12.79 1.30
N ALA A 47 -8.29 13.68 1.54
CA ALA A 47 -7.20 13.53 2.49
C ALA A 47 -7.33 14.60 3.58
N VAL A 48 -7.30 14.19 4.83
CA VAL A 48 -7.31 15.09 5.99
C VAL A 48 -5.87 15.26 6.47
N LEU A 49 -5.31 16.44 6.22
CA LEU A 49 -3.98 16.85 6.66
C LEU A 49 -3.91 17.03 8.18
N PRO A 50 -2.70 17.02 8.77
CA PRO A 50 -2.50 17.19 10.21
C PRO A 50 -2.85 18.59 10.76
N ASP A 51 -3.04 19.58 9.89
CA ASP A 51 -3.57 20.89 10.23
C ASP A 51 -5.12 20.92 10.27
N GLY A 52 -5.77 19.82 9.88
CA GLY A 52 -7.21 19.69 9.74
C GLY A 52 -7.75 20.05 8.36
N SER A 53 -6.88 20.42 7.41
CA SER A 53 -7.29 20.75 6.04
C SER A 53 -7.70 19.49 5.27
N GLU A 54 -8.83 19.56 4.56
CA GLU A 54 -9.31 18.48 3.71
C GLU A 54 -8.96 18.77 2.25
N VAL A 55 -8.18 17.89 1.63
CA VAL A 55 -7.75 18.01 0.23
C VAL A 55 -8.42 16.92 -0.58
N GLY A 56 -9.18 17.32 -1.60
CA GLY A 56 -9.82 16.40 -2.55
C GLY A 56 -8.88 15.82 -3.60
N ASP A 57 -7.59 16.19 -3.55
CA ASP A 57 -6.54 15.71 -4.44
C ASP A 57 -5.77 14.52 -3.83
N PRO A 58 -5.41 13.51 -4.64
CA PRO A 58 -4.61 12.39 -4.15
C PRO A 58 -3.21 12.86 -3.75
N THR A 59 -2.70 13.96 -4.31
CA THR A 59 -1.41 14.51 -3.90
C THR A 59 -1.62 15.60 -2.87
N VAL A 60 -1.19 15.33 -1.64
CA VAL A 60 -1.17 16.29 -0.55
C VAL A 60 0.23 16.86 -0.35
N VAL A 61 0.27 18.15 -0.11
CA VAL A 61 1.49 18.86 0.30
C VAL A 61 1.22 19.52 1.63
N GLY A 62 2.17 19.39 2.56
CA GLY A 62 2.06 19.98 3.88
C GLY A 62 3.43 20.36 4.43
N VAL A 63 3.43 21.03 5.58
CA VAL A 63 4.65 21.37 6.32
C VAL A 63 4.62 20.60 7.63
N MET A 64 5.75 19.99 7.98
CA MET A 64 5.84 19.26 9.24
C MET A 64 6.19 20.21 10.37
N THR A 65 5.18 20.70 11.10
CA THR A 65 5.33 21.73 12.13
C THR A 65 5.13 21.22 13.56
N LYS A 66 4.44 20.08 13.73
CA LYS A 66 4.21 19.42 15.03
C LYS A 66 5.05 18.17 15.17
N ASP A 67 5.37 17.80 16.41
CA ASP A 67 6.13 16.59 16.75
C ASP A 67 5.40 15.31 16.30
N GLU A 68 4.10 15.26 16.55
CA GLU A 68 3.20 14.18 16.14
C GLU A 68 2.13 14.71 15.18
N GLN A 69 2.16 14.20 13.95
CA GLN A 69 1.20 14.54 12.91
C GLN A 69 0.52 13.28 12.40
N GLN A 70 -0.77 13.38 12.09
CA GLN A 70 -1.52 12.30 11.46
C GLN A 70 -2.16 12.81 10.16
N LEU A 71 -2.04 12.02 9.10
CA LEU A 71 -2.62 12.26 7.79
C LEU A 71 -3.60 11.12 7.52
N ILE A 72 -4.86 11.44 7.26
CA ILE A 72 -5.89 10.43 7.06
C ILE A 72 -6.37 10.51 5.62
N PHE A 73 -6.10 9.49 4.82
CA PHE A 73 -6.69 9.34 3.50
C PHE A 73 -8.02 8.60 3.63
N ILE A 74 -9.10 9.25 3.19
CA ILE A 74 -10.46 8.72 3.21
C ILE A 74 -10.80 8.24 1.80
N TYR A 75 -11.26 7.00 1.72
CA TYR A 75 -11.69 6.38 0.48
C TYR A 75 -13.14 5.91 0.58
N SER A 76 -13.80 5.79 -0.58
CA SER A 76 -15.16 5.28 -0.69
C SER A 76 -15.21 4.03 -1.55
N ALA A 77 -15.93 3.00 -1.10
CA ALA A 77 -16.04 1.74 -1.83
C ALA A 77 -16.66 1.95 -3.22
N THR A 78 -15.93 1.57 -4.27
CA THR A 78 -16.39 1.70 -5.66
C THR A 78 -17.37 0.57 -5.98
N ALA A 79 -18.66 0.84 -5.84
CA ALA A 79 -19.73 -0.09 -6.22
C ALA A 79 -19.97 -0.17 -7.74
N SER A 80 -19.55 0.85 -8.51
CA SER A 80 -20.00 1.10 -9.90
C SER A 80 -19.36 0.25 -11.01
N LEU A 81 -18.85 -0.95 -10.74
CA LEU A 81 -18.18 -1.79 -11.75
C LEU A 81 -19.12 -2.81 -12.44
N THR A 82 -20.42 -2.72 -12.20
CA THR A 82 -21.40 -3.73 -12.63
C THR A 82 -21.94 -3.56 -14.05
N SER A 83 -21.60 -2.48 -14.78
CA SER A 83 -22.18 -2.27 -16.11
C SER A 83 -21.36 -2.85 -17.27
N GLN A 84 -20.05 -3.06 -17.15
CA GLN A 84 -19.29 -3.78 -18.20
C GLN A 84 -18.00 -4.40 -17.65
N PRO A 85 -17.94 -5.72 -17.45
CA PRO A 85 -16.71 -6.37 -17.04
C PRO A 85 -15.72 -6.40 -18.22
N THR A 86 -14.60 -5.69 -18.08
CA THR A 86 -13.47 -5.78 -19.02
C THR A 86 -12.47 -6.83 -18.54
N PRO A 87 -11.74 -7.51 -19.44
CA PRO A 87 -10.68 -8.43 -19.03
C PRO A 87 -9.60 -7.66 -18.25
N ALA A 88 -9.28 -8.17 -17.07
CA ALA A 88 -8.27 -7.64 -16.18
C ALA A 88 -7.18 -8.68 -15.94
N THR A 89 -5.94 -8.24 -15.94
CA THR A 89 -4.76 -9.04 -15.62
C THR A 89 -4.17 -8.53 -14.32
N LEU A 90 -3.86 -9.46 -13.41
CA LEU A 90 -3.12 -9.20 -12.18
C LEU A 90 -1.81 -9.97 -12.24
N VAL A 91 -0.71 -9.25 -12.44
CA VAL A 91 0.64 -9.79 -12.42
C VAL A 91 1.14 -9.74 -10.99
N ILE A 92 1.54 -10.89 -10.45
CA ILE A 92 1.99 -11.06 -9.07
C ILE A 92 3.47 -11.44 -9.14
N LYS A 93 4.32 -10.56 -8.60
CA LYS A 93 5.77 -10.73 -8.51
C LYS A 93 6.14 -11.02 -7.07
N TYR A 94 7.17 -11.83 -6.86
CA TYR A 94 7.70 -12.15 -5.54
C TYR A 94 9.17 -11.77 -5.57
N VAL A 95 9.56 -10.72 -4.85
CA VAL A 95 10.93 -10.18 -4.88
C VAL A 95 11.53 -10.15 -3.48
N ASP A 96 12.86 -10.21 -3.38
CA ASP A 96 13.59 -9.97 -2.15
C ASP A 96 14.06 -8.50 -1.99
N GLU A 97 14.82 -8.20 -0.93
CA GLU A 97 15.36 -6.86 -0.62
C GLU A 97 16.26 -6.28 -1.73
N HIS A 98 16.82 -7.13 -2.59
CA HIS A 98 17.61 -6.74 -3.75
C HIS A 98 16.78 -6.62 -5.04
N GLN A 99 15.45 -6.66 -4.95
CA GLN A 99 14.52 -6.71 -6.08
C GLN A 99 14.73 -7.93 -6.99
N GLN A 100 15.34 -8.99 -6.50
CA GLN A 100 15.51 -10.22 -7.26
C GLN A 100 14.27 -11.10 -7.13
N ASP A 101 13.79 -11.61 -8.26
CA ASP A 101 12.61 -12.46 -8.31
C ASP A 101 12.89 -13.82 -7.62
N LEU A 102 12.15 -14.12 -6.56
CA LEU A 102 12.21 -15.38 -5.82
C LEU A 102 11.53 -16.52 -6.57
N ARG A 103 10.59 -16.19 -7.45
CA ARG A 103 9.81 -17.13 -8.25
C ARG A 103 9.34 -16.48 -9.54
N ASP A 104 8.98 -17.31 -10.50
CA ASP A 104 8.28 -16.90 -11.71
C ASP A 104 7.00 -16.10 -11.39
N VAL A 105 6.77 -15.06 -12.18
CA VAL A 105 5.64 -14.14 -11.99
C VAL A 105 4.33 -14.84 -12.28
N GLN A 106 3.36 -14.72 -11.37
CA GLN A 106 2.05 -15.31 -11.57
C GLN A 106 1.12 -14.32 -12.23
N VAL A 107 0.47 -14.72 -13.32
CA VAL A 107 -0.47 -13.86 -14.04
C VAL A 107 -1.88 -14.41 -13.86
N LEU A 108 -2.69 -13.69 -13.10
CA LEU A 108 -4.10 -14.02 -12.90
C LEU A 108 -4.95 -13.25 -13.91
N HIS A 109 -5.63 -13.99 -14.79
CA HIS A 109 -6.62 -13.44 -15.71
C HIS A 109 -7.99 -13.45 -15.04
N THR A 110 -8.61 -12.28 -14.94
CA THR A 110 -9.92 -12.09 -14.32
C THR A 110 -10.64 -10.92 -15.00
N LYS A 111 -11.64 -10.33 -14.35
CA LYS A 111 -12.44 -9.23 -14.89
C LYS A 111 -12.43 -8.05 -13.94
N THR A 112 -12.55 -6.84 -14.49
CA THR A 112 -12.77 -5.65 -13.67
C THR A 112 -14.07 -5.80 -12.86
N GLY A 113 -14.05 -5.39 -11.60
CA GLY A 113 -15.17 -5.57 -10.67
C GLY A 113 -15.11 -6.84 -9.83
N HIS A 114 -14.20 -7.77 -10.12
CA HIS A 114 -13.95 -8.93 -9.27
C HIS A 114 -13.00 -8.59 -8.11
N GLN A 115 -13.34 -9.06 -6.92
CA GLN A 115 -12.42 -9.09 -5.79
C GLN A 115 -11.43 -10.25 -5.98
N PHE A 116 -10.20 -10.02 -5.59
CA PHE A 116 -9.18 -11.04 -5.43
C PHE A 116 -8.73 -11.04 -3.98
N GLU A 117 -8.40 -12.22 -3.49
CA GLU A 117 -7.76 -12.44 -2.20
C GLU A 117 -6.57 -13.34 -2.47
N LEU A 118 -5.38 -12.85 -2.17
CA LEU A 118 -4.13 -13.56 -2.40
C LEU A 118 -3.39 -13.63 -1.08
N THR A 119 -2.98 -14.83 -0.70
CA THR A 119 -2.11 -15.04 0.44
C THR A 119 -0.69 -15.24 -0.04
N ALA A 120 0.24 -14.46 0.50
CA ALA A 120 1.66 -14.55 0.25
C ALA A 120 2.13 -15.98 0.52
N PRO A 121 2.70 -16.70 -0.47
CA PRO A 121 3.24 -18.02 -0.25
C PRO A 121 4.44 -17.95 0.72
N PHE A 122 4.60 -19.00 1.51
CA PHE A 122 5.75 -19.16 2.37
C PHE A 122 6.96 -19.61 1.55
N PHE A 123 8.08 -18.89 1.69
CA PHE A 123 9.35 -19.22 1.06
C PHE A 123 10.37 -19.63 2.14
N PRO A 124 10.99 -20.82 2.06
CA PRO A 124 11.96 -21.26 3.05
C PRO A 124 13.19 -20.33 3.03
N GLY A 125 13.57 -19.80 4.19
CA GLY A 125 14.69 -18.85 4.32
C GLY A 125 14.32 -17.39 4.04
N TYR A 126 13.06 -17.10 3.71
CA TYR A 126 12.57 -15.73 3.51
C TYR A 126 11.35 -15.47 4.39
N GLN A 127 11.31 -14.29 4.99
CA GLN A 127 10.20 -13.80 5.79
C GLN A 127 9.46 -12.71 5.01
N TYR A 128 8.15 -12.87 4.87
CA TYR A 128 7.31 -11.84 4.27
C TYR A 128 7.51 -10.49 4.97
N HIS A 129 7.70 -9.43 4.18
CA HIS A 129 7.92 -8.09 4.70
C HIS A 129 6.71 -7.19 4.47
N HIS A 130 6.32 -7.04 3.21
CA HIS A 130 5.16 -6.27 2.79
C HIS A 130 4.79 -6.61 1.34
N ALA A 131 3.57 -6.28 0.92
CA ALA A 131 3.09 -6.44 -0.43
C ALA A 131 2.68 -5.09 -0.99
N LEU A 132 3.23 -4.73 -2.14
CA LEU A 132 2.82 -3.56 -2.90
C LEU A 132 1.65 -3.96 -3.80
N LEU A 133 0.46 -3.47 -3.50
CA LEU A 133 -0.70 -3.67 -4.37
C LEU A 133 -0.60 -2.79 -5.62
N PRO A 134 -1.29 -3.20 -6.69
CA PRO A 134 -1.53 -2.34 -7.84
C PRO A 134 -2.17 -1.03 -7.37
N GLY A 135 -1.47 0.10 -7.60
CA GLY A 135 -1.90 1.40 -7.09
C GLY A 135 -1.07 1.96 -5.93
N GLY A 136 -0.06 1.23 -5.47
CA GLY A 136 1.00 1.75 -4.58
C GLY A 136 0.73 1.60 -3.10
N MET A 137 -0.34 0.90 -2.71
CA MET A 137 -0.60 0.58 -1.31
C MET A 137 0.35 -0.52 -0.85
N VAL A 138 1.01 -0.30 0.28
CA VAL A 138 1.85 -1.30 0.93
C VAL A 138 1.03 -1.98 1.99
N MET A 139 0.88 -3.30 1.90
CA MET A 139 0.21 -4.14 2.90
C MET A 139 1.27 -4.85 3.72
N SER A 140 1.15 -4.81 5.04
CA SER A 140 2.01 -5.57 5.94
C SER A 140 1.42 -6.94 6.29
N ASP A 141 0.19 -7.22 5.85
CA ASP A 141 -0.46 -8.52 6.05
C ASP A 141 -0.10 -9.49 4.91
N GLN A 142 0.02 -10.78 5.22
CA GLN A 142 0.31 -11.80 4.21
C GLN A 142 -0.86 -11.98 3.24
N THR A 143 -2.08 -11.73 3.69
CA THR A 143 -3.28 -11.78 2.87
C THR A 143 -3.58 -10.39 2.35
N VAL A 144 -3.55 -10.26 1.03
CA VAL A 144 -3.91 -9.05 0.32
C VAL A 144 -5.22 -9.27 -0.41
N SER A 145 -6.23 -8.48 -0.03
CA SER A 145 -7.52 -8.46 -0.69
C SER A 145 -7.69 -7.13 -1.41
N GLY A 146 -8.17 -7.18 -2.64
CA GLY A 146 -8.39 -6.00 -3.47
C GLY A 146 -9.43 -6.27 -4.52
N ARG A 147 -9.88 -5.24 -5.24
CA ARG A 147 -10.86 -5.41 -6.33
C ARG A 147 -10.33 -4.84 -7.62
N LEU A 148 -10.07 -5.65 -8.63
CA LEU A 148 -9.46 -5.17 -9.86
C LEU A 148 -10.37 -4.19 -10.59
N ILE A 149 -9.88 -2.98 -10.82
CA ILE A 149 -10.63 -1.92 -11.52
C ILE A 149 -9.96 -1.51 -12.84
N ARG A 150 -8.72 -1.95 -13.07
CA ARG A 150 -7.95 -1.69 -14.29
C ARG A 150 -7.74 -2.97 -15.08
N ALA A 151 -7.49 -2.83 -16.38
CA ALA A 151 -7.13 -3.94 -17.23
C ALA A 151 -5.73 -4.52 -16.90
N HIS A 152 -4.79 -3.69 -16.45
CA HIS A 152 -3.43 -4.11 -16.07
C HIS A 152 -3.12 -3.70 -14.63
N ASN A 153 -2.69 -4.66 -13.82
CA ASN A 153 -2.46 -4.51 -12.40
C ASN A 153 -1.20 -5.29 -12.02
N GLU A 154 -0.32 -4.70 -11.22
CA GLU A 154 0.90 -5.33 -10.74
C GLU A 154 0.91 -5.35 -9.22
N LEU A 155 1.08 -6.54 -8.66
CA LEU A 155 1.20 -6.81 -7.23
C LEU A 155 2.59 -7.36 -6.97
N ILE A 156 3.29 -6.81 -5.99
CA ILE A 156 4.66 -7.21 -5.69
C ILE A 156 4.72 -7.60 -4.22
N PHE A 157 4.95 -8.88 -3.94
CA PHE A 157 5.27 -9.33 -2.60
C PHE A 157 6.78 -9.18 -2.35
N SER A 158 7.14 -8.34 -1.39
CA SER A 158 8.51 -8.15 -0.93
C SER A 158 8.78 -9.07 0.27
N TYR A 159 9.88 -9.80 0.21
CA TYR A 159 10.35 -10.66 1.29
C TYR A 159 11.71 -10.20 1.77
N ARG A 160 11.96 -10.35 3.06
CA ARG A 160 13.28 -10.21 3.66
C ARG A 160 13.91 -11.57 3.79
N VAL A 161 15.18 -11.69 3.45
CA VAL A 161 15.90 -12.92 3.78
C VAL A 161 15.85 -13.06 5.30
N HIS A 162 15.56 -14.26 5.80
CA HIS A 162 15.81 -14.56 7.19
C HIS A 162 17.30 -14.38 7.33
N SER A 163 17.74 -13.25 7.86
CA SER A 163 19.12 -13.10 8.29
C SER A 163 19.29 -14.21 9.32
N GLN A 164 19.83 -15.35 8.88
CA GLN A 164 20.54 -16.21 9.79
C GLN A 164 21.56 -15.28 10.41
N ASN A 165 21.22 -14.87 11.63
CA ASN A 165 22.17 -14.58 12.67
C ASN A 165 23.37 -15.48 12.37
N HIS A 166 24.47 -14.86 11.93
CA HIS A 166 25.70 -15.58 11.63
C HIS A 166 25.89 -16.58 12.79
N PRO A 167 25.99 -17.90 12.55
CA PRO A 167 26.57 -18.75 13.57
C PRO A 167 27.96 -18.16 13.77
N ASN A 168 28.15 -17.49 14.90
CA ASN A 168 29.42 -16.90 15.29
C ASN A 168 30.46 -18.00 15.12
N LYS A 169 31.30 -17.83 14.12
CA LYS A 169 32.22 -18.83 13.63
C LYS A 169 33.48 -18.69 14.47
N ILE A 170 33.66 -19.68 15.35
CA ILE A 170 34.90 -20.07 16.08
C ILE A 170 35.19 -19.25 17.34
#